data_AF-A0A438FI44-F1
#
_entry.id   AF-A0A438FI44-F1
#
_cell.length_a   1.000
_cell.length_b   1.000
_cell.length_c   1.000
_cell.angle_alpha   90.00
_cell.angle_beta   90.00
_cell.angle_gamma   90.00
#
_symmetry.space_group_name_H-M   'P 1'
#
loop_
_entity.id
_entity.type
_entity.pdbx_description
1 polymer ?
#
loop_
_entity_poly.entity_id
_entity_poly.type
_entity_poly.pdbx_seq_one_letter_code
_entity_poly.pdbx_strand_id
1 'polypeptide(L)'
;MFREKVVRSTYSFNLWLSDCSLNCAFIQCLMYLYHYPDIWYDYATWHARNGSIDAAIKVFQRASKALPDSDMLRYAYAELEESRGAIQPAKKIYESLLGDGVNATALVHIQFIRFLRRTEGVEAARNFHYHYFIFSQVAHNVFEAGLKRFMHEPGYILEYADFLSRLNDDRNIRALFERALSSLPPDESVEVQSLSFILPCFGLNSIS
;
A
#
# COMPACT_ATOMS: atom_id res chain seq x y z
N MET A 1 5.68 -19.19 49.60
CA MET A 1 5.93 -19.94 48.34
C MET A 1 4.68 -20.59 47.72
N PHE A 2 3.84 -21.32 48.46
CA PHE A 2 2.63 -21.98 47.88
C PHE A 2 1.50 -20.99 47.50
N ARG A 3 1.25 -19.95 48.31
CA ARG A 3 0.26 -18.89 48.02
C ARG A 3 0.58 -18.07 46.76
N GLU A 4 1.86 -17.78 46.49
CA GLU A 4 2.26 -17.05 45.27
C GLU A 4 2.06 -17.86 43.99
N LYS A 5 2.27 -19.19 44.04
CA LYS A 5 2.02 -20.07 42.89
C LYS A 5 0.52 -20.17 42.57
N VAL A 6 -0.33 -20.28 43.60
CA VAL A 6 -1.79 -20.31 43.42
C VAL A 6 -2.30 -18.98 42.86
N VAL A 7 -1.83 -17.85 43.42
CA VAL A 7 -2.21 -16.51 42.97
C VAL A 7 -1.76 -16.23 41.53
N ARG A 8 -0.51 -16.57 41.14
CA ARG A 8 -0.07 -16.52 39.74
C ARG A 8 -0.91 -17.42 38.83
N SER A 9 -1.28 -18.61 39.29
CA SER A 9 -2.14 -19.53 38.54
C SER A 9 -3.57 -19.00 38.37
N THR A 10 -4.11 -18.27 39.35
CA THR A 10 -5.45 -17.67 39.24
C THR A 10 -5.45 -16.43 38.35
N TYR A 11 -4.40 -15.61 38.42
CA TYR A 11 -4.20 -14.49 37.49
C TYR A 11 -4.02 -14.98 36.05
N SER A 12 -3.20 -16.00 35.81
CA SER A 12 -3.05 -16.59 34.47
C SER A 12 -4.35 -17.19 33.94
N PHE A 13 -5.20 -17.76 34.80
CA PHE A 13 -6.50 -18.32 34.41
C PHE A 13 -7.52 -17.23 34.06
N ASN A 14 -7.60 -16.16 34.86
CA ASN A 14 -8.47 -15.01 34.56
C ASN A 14 -8.01 -14.24 33.31
N LEU A 15 -6.69 -14.09 33.11
CA LEU A 15 -6.12 -13.50 31.90
C LEU A 15 -6.49 -14.33 30.66
N TRP A 16 -6.39 -15.66 30.76
CA TRP A 16 -6.81 -16.58 29.71
C TRP A 16 -8.29 -16.50 29.36
N LEU A 17 -9.16 -16.40 30.37
CA LEU A 17 -10.60 -16.24 30.17
C LEU A 17 -10.94 -14.90 29.50
N SER A 18 -10.27 -13.81 29.90
CA SER A 18 -10.42 -12.52 29.22
C SER A 18 -9.91 -12.56 27.78
N ASP A 19 -8.80 -13.25 27.52
CA ASP A 19 -8.23 -13.37 26.17
C ASP A 19 -9.13 -14.19 25.24
N CYS A 20 -9.71 -15.28 25.74
CA CYS A 20 -10.71 -16.05 25.01
C CYS A 20 -11.96 -15.22 24.69
N SER A 21 -12.45 -14.42 25.65
CA SER A 21 -13.60 -13.55 25.44
C SER A 21 -13.32 -12.46 24.39
N LEU A 22 -12.12 -11.88 24.40
CA LEU A 22 -11.75 -10.85 23.44
C LEU A 22 -11.61 -11.43 22.02
N ASN A 23 -11.04 -12.62 21.89
CA ASN A 23 -10.94 -13.33 20.62
C ASN A 23 -12.34 -13.60 20.02
N CYS A 24 -13.28 -14.10 20.84
CA CYS A 24 -14.67 -14.28 20.41
C CYS A 24 -15.32 -12.96 19.97
N ALA A 25 -15.05 -11.85 20.67
CA ALA A 25 -15.56 -10.54 20.28
C ALA A 25 -15.01 -10.09 18.92
N PHE A 26 -13.70 -10.23 18.67
CA PHE A 26 -13.10 -9.93 17.37
C PHE A 26 -13.67 -10.79 16.25
N ILE A 27 -13.84 -12.10 16.48
CA ILE A 27 -14.46 -12.99 15.50
C ILE A 27 -15.90 -12.52 15.19
N GLN A 28 -16.68 -12.17 16.21
CA GLN A 28 -18.04 -11.65 16.03
C GLN A 28 -18.04 -10.35 15.23
N CYS A 29 -17.15 -9.41 15.55
CA CYS A 29 -16.99 -8.16 14.82
C CYS A 29 -16.62 -8.41 13.35
N LEU A 30 -15.69 -9.33 13.07
CA LEU A 30 -15.28 -9.66 11.71
C LEU A 30 -16.37 -10.33 10.87
N MET A 31 -17.40 -10.94 11.48
CA MET A 31 -18.55 -11.44 10.72
C MET A 31 -19.38 -10.31 10.12
N TYR A 32 -19.50 -9.17 10.80
CA TYR A 32 -20.29 -8.02 10.33
C TYR A 32 -19.43 -6.99 9.60
N LEU A 33 -18.19 -6.79 10.04
CA LEU A 33 -17.26 -5.75 9.57
C LEU A 33 -16.08 -6.37 8.79
N TYR A 34 -16.35 -7.41 8.00
CA TYR A 34 -15.32 -8.17 7.30
C TYR A 34 -14.46 -7.34 6.34
N HIS A 35 -15.06 -6.31 5.74
CA HIS A 35 -14.42 -5.46 4.74
C HIS A 35 -13.66 -4.26 5.33
N TYR A 36 -13.61 -4.11 6.66
CA TYR A 36 -12.92 -3.01 7.31
C TYR A 36 -11.50 -3.41 7.70
N PRO A 37 -10.45 -2.80 7.10
CA PRO A 37 -9.06 -3.12 7.40
C PRO A 37 -8.67 -2.90 8.86
N ASP A 38 -9.23 -1.87 9.51
CA ASP A 38 -8.89 -1.49 10.88
C ASP A 38 -9.15 -2.62 11.89
N ILE A 39 -10.27 -3.33 11.72
CA ILE A 39 -10.65 -4.44 12.61
C ILE A 39 -9.65 -5.60 12.49
N TRP A 40 -9.18 -5.87 11.27
CA TRP A 40 -8.14 -6.89 11.04
C TRP A 40 -6.81 -6.49 11.67
N TYR A 41 -6.43 -5.20 11.56
CA TYR A 41 -5.22 -4.67 12.17
C TYR A 41 -5.27 -4.74 13.71
N ASP A 42 -6.36 -4.29 14.32
CA ASP A 42 -6.57 -4.36 15.77
C ASP A 42 -6.53 -5.80 16.29
N TYR A 43 -7.16 -6.72 15.54
CA TYR A 43 -7.16 -8.13 15.91
C TYR A 43 -5.75 -8.74 15.84
N ALA A 44 -4.98 -8.43 14.79
CA ALA A 44 -3.62 -8.94 14.64
C ALA A 44 -2.63 -8.33 15.65
N THR A 45 -2.74 -7.03 15.91
CA THR A 45 -1.89 -6.35 16.91
C THR A 45 -2.19 -6.81 18.32
N TRP A 46 -3.44 -7.12 18.65
CA TRP A 46 -3.79 -7.75 19.92
C TRP A 46 -3.09 -9.10 20.10
N HIS A 47 -3.11 -9.98 19.09
CA HIS A 47 -2.39 -11.26 19.13
C HIS A 47 -0.87 -11.07 19.28
N ALA A 48 -0.30 -10.08 18.61
CA ALA A 48 1.12 -9.75 18.72
C ALA A 48 1.50 -9.24 20.13
N ARG A 49 0.66 -8.38 20.73
CA ARG A 49 0.84 -7.88 22.11
C ARG A 49 0.73 -8.98 23.15
N ASN A 50 -0.12 -9.96 22.92
CA ASN A 50 -0.26 -11.14 23.76
C ASN A 50 0.89 -12.16 23.58
N GLY A 51 1.92 -11.82 22.80
CA GLY A 51 3.11 -12.64 22.58
C GLY A 51 2.92 -13.76 21.56
N SER A 52 1.75 -13.84 20.92
CA SER A 52 1.42 -14.89 19.94
C SER A 52 1.58 -14.37 18.50
N ILE A 53 2.83 -14.16 18.08
CA ILE A 53 3.15 -13.65 16.72
C ILE A 53 2.64 -14.61 15.63
N ASP A 54 2.72 -15.93 15.85
CA ASP A 54 2.21 -16.93 14.90
C ASP A 54 0.70 -16.83 14.68
N ALA A 55 -0.05 -16.45 15.73
CA ALA A 55 -1.48 -16.21 15.61
C ALA A 55 -1.75 -14.92 14.83
N ALA A 56 -0.99 -13.85 15.08
CA ALA A 56 -1.08 -12.60 14.33
C ALA A 56 -0.81 -12.81 12.82
N ILE A 57 0.17 -13.64 12.46
CA ILE A 57 0.44 -14.00 11.05
C ILE A 57 -0.76 -14.71 10.42
N LYS A 58 -1.38 -15.66 11.13
CA LYS A 58 -2.58 -16.35 10.63
C LYS A 58 -3.73 -15.37 10.42
N VAL A 59 -3.87 -14.35 11.27
CA VAL A 59 -4.85 -13.28 11.11
C VAL A 59 -4.54 -12.46 9.86
N PHE A 60 -3.30 -11.99 9.67
CA PHE A 60 -2.92 -11.24 8.46
C PHE A 60 -3.05 -12.05 7.17
N GLN A 61 -2.74 -13.34 7.19
CA GLN A 61 -2.96 -14.23 6.04
C GLN A 61 -4.44 -14.40 5.69
N ARG A 62 -5.33 -14.38 6.69
CA ARG A 62 -6.78 -14.34 6.46
C ARG A 62 -7.21 -12.98 5.92
N ALA A 63 -6.70 -11.90 6.50
CA ALA A 63 -6.99 -10.53 6.06
C ALA A 63 -6.56 -10.29 4.61
N SER A 64 -5.39 -10.80 4.19
CA SER A 64 -4.92 -10.69 2.80
C SER A 64 -5.79 -11.46 1.80
N LYS A 65 -6.47 -12.53 2.23
CA LYS A 65 -7.46 -13.24 1.39
C LYS A 65 -8.81 -12.53 1.37
N ALA A 66 -9.17 -11.87 2.48
CA ALA A 66 -10.40 -11.10 2.61
C ALA A 66 -10.37 -9.83 1.76
N LEU A 67 -9.25 -9.12 1.83
CA LEU A 67 -9.03 -7.80 1.28
C LEU A 67 -7.66 -7.78 0.59
N PRO A 68 -7.55 -8.34 -0.63
CA PRO A 68 -6.32 -8.30 -1.37
C PRO A 68 -5.89 -6.87 -1.70
N ASP A 69 -6.83 -5.95 -1.93
CA ASP A 69 -6.54 -4.59 -2.40
C ASP A 69 -6.11 -3.62 -1.28
N SER A 70 -6.12 -4.07 -0.02
CA SER A 70 -5.76 -3.22 1.12
C SER A 70 -4.24 -3.14 1.30
N ASP A 71 -3.65 -2.04 0.82
CA ASP A 71 -2.22 -1.76 1.01
C ASP A 71 -1.85 -1.63 2.50
N MET A 72 -2.73 -1.02 3.30
CA MET A 72 -2.54 -0.84 4.75
C MET A 72 -2.27 -2.16 5.46
N LEU A 73 -3.08 -3.20 5.20
CA LEU A 73 -2.92 -4.51 5.82
C LEU A 73 -1.64 -5.21 5.36
N ARG A 74 -1.26 -5.03 4.10
CA ARG A 74 -0.02 -5.59 3.55
C ARG A 74 1.21 -4.95 4.19
N TYR A 75 1.21 -3.63 4.40
CA TYR A 75 2.27 -2.94 5.14
C TYR A 75 2.37 -3.42 6.59
N ALA A 76 1.24 -3.48 7.30
CA ALA A 76 1.21 -3.97 8.68
C ALA A 76 1.73 -5.42 8.78
N TYR A 77 1.39 -6.27 7.80
CA TYR A 77 1.91 -7.63 7.74
C TYR A 77 3.43 -7.65 7.47
N ALA A 78 3.93 -6.84 6.54
CA ALA A 78 5.35 -6.72 6.25
C ALA A 78 6.17 -6.20 7.46
N GLU A 79 5.62 -5.26 8.24
CA GLU A 79 6.25 -4.77 9.47
C GLU A 79 6.29 -5.85 10.56
N LEU A 80 5.23 -6.66 10.70
CA LEU A 80 5.23 -7.80 11.62
C LEU A 80 6.32 -8.81 11.24
N GLU A 81 6.44 -9.10 9.95
CA GLU A 81 7.48 -9.96 9.36
C GLU A 81 8.90 -9.40 9.59
N GLU A 82 9.08 -8.09 9.46
CA GLU A 82 10.34 -7.40 9.78
C GLU A 82 10.65 -7.48 11.29
N SER A 83 9.66 -7.29 12.17
CA SER A 83 9.84 -7.31 13.62
C SER A 83 10.30 -8.67 14.18
N ARG A 84 9.93 -9.76 13.50
CA ARG A 84 10.39 -11.12 13.84
C ARG A 84 11.77 -11.47 13.23
N GLY A 85 12.35 -10.56 12.44
CA GLY A 85 13.62 -10.77 11.73
C GLY A 85 13.49 -11.57 10.43
N ALA A 86 12.27 -11.82 9.93
CA ALA A 86 12.05 -12.55 8.70
C ALA A 86 12.09 -11.61 7.49
N ILE A 87 13.31 -11.26 7.09
CA ILE A 87 13.55 -10.29 6.02
C ILE A 87 13.04 -10.79 4.66
N GLN A 88 13.20 -12.09 4.36
CA GLN A 88 12.82 -12.66 3.05
C GLN A 88 11.29 -12.64 2.81
N PRO A 89 10.44 -13.10 3.75
CA PRO A 89 8.98 -12.95 3.60
C PRO A 89 8.54 -11.48 3.51
N ALA A 90 9.11 -10.59 4.32
CA ALA A 90 8.81 -9.16 4.25
C ALA A 90 9.13 -8.58 2.86
N LYS A 91 10.30 -8.90 2.31
CA LYS A 91 10.71 -8.49 0.97
C LYS A 91 9.74 -8.98 -0.09
N LYS A 92 9.29 -10.24 -0.02
CA LYS A 92 8.29 -10.79 -0.95
C LYS A 92 6.96 -10.04 -0.91
N ILE A 93 6.51 -9.58 0.26
CA ILE A 93 5.29 -8.78 0.40
C ILE A 93 5.47 -7.42 -0.29
N TYR A 94 6.61 -6.76 -0.08
CA TYR A 94 6.92 -5.50 -0.76
C TYR A 94 7.07 -5.66 -2.28
N GLU A 95 7.69 -6.73 -2.75
CA GLU A 95 7.79 -7.03 -4.18
C GLU A 95 6.42 -7.29 -4.80
N SER A 96 5.51 -7.96 -4.08
CA SER A 96 4.11 -8.12 -4.50
C SER A 96 3.38 -6.78 -4.59
N LEU A 97 3.61 -5.88 -3.63
CA LEU A 97 3.05 -4.51 -3.65
C LEU A 97 3.56 -3.70 -4.84
N LEU A 98 4.82 -3.90 -5.24
CA LEU A 98 5.40 -3.24 -6.42
C LEU A 98 4.88 -3.82 -7.74
N GLY A 99 4.53 -5.12 -7.76
CA GLY A 99 4.02 -5.82 -8.94
C GLY A 99 2.54 -5.54 -9.25
N ASP A 100 1.75 -5.18 -8.25
CA ASP A 100 0.35 -4.81 -8.42
C ASP A 100 0.27 -3.40 -9.04
N GLY A 101 0.41 -3.36 -10.37
CA GLY A 101 0.52 -2.16 -11.20
C GLY A 101 -0.68 -1.20 -11.20
N VAL A 102 -1.54 -1.21 -10.18
CA VAL A 102 -2.58 -0.21 -9.92
C VAL A 102 -2.21 0.65 -8.70
N ASN A 103 -1.45 0.09 -7.73
CA ASN A 103 -1.10 0.73 -6.45
C ASN A 103 0.42 0.89 -6.24
N ALA A 104 1.23 0.74 -7.29
CA ALA A 104 2.66 1.05 -7.26
C ALA A 104 2.91 2.57 -7.17
N THR A 105 2.36 3.19 -6.13
CA THR A 105 2.47 4.59 -5.80
C THR A 105 3.89 4.86 -5.30
N ALA A 106 4.36 6.10 -5.45
CA ALA A 106 5.59 6.58 -4.82
C ALA A 106 5.73 6.16 -3.33
N LEU A 107 4.60 6.01 -2.61
CA LEU A 107 4.57 5.51 -1.23
C LEU A 107 5.16 4.10 -1.06
N VAL A 108 4.80 3.14 -1.92
CA VAL A 108 5.33 1.76 -1.85
C VAL A 108 6.85 1.79 -2.04
N HIS A 109 7.33 2.56 -3.03
CA HIS A 109 8.76 2.73 -3.27
C HIS A 109 9.47 3.35 -2.06
N ILE A 110 8.90 4.39 -1.44
CA ILE A 110 9.45 5.03 -0.23
C ILE A 110 9.53 4.01 0.91
N GLN A 111 8.46 3.24 1.15
CA GLN A 111 8.45 2.23 2.21
C GLN A 111 9.46 1.12 1.95
N PHE A 112 9.57 0.66 0.71
CA PHE A 112 10.55 -0.36 0.33
C PHE A 112 12.00 0.14 0.47
N ILE A 113 12.29 1.39 0.08
CA ILE A 113 13.61 2.00 0.30
C ILE A 113 13.93 2.10 1.79
N ARG A 114 12.94 2.46 2.63
CA ARG A 114 13.11 2.50 4.10
C ARG A 114 13.39 1.12 4.66
N PHE A 115 12.69 0.09 4.17
CA PHE A 115 12.91 -1.31 4.52
C PHE A 115 14.33 -1.77 4.14
N LEU A 116 14.75 -1.59 2.88
CA LEU A 116 16.10 -1.96 2.42
C LEU A 116 17.18 -1.26 3.23
N ARG A 117 16.96 0.00 3.60
CA ARG A 117 17.91 0.75 4.44
C ARG A 117 18.07 0.15 5.85
N ARG A 118 17.01 -0.46 6.41
CA ARG A 118 17.05 -1.13 7.72
C ARG A 118 17.66 -2.53 7.65
N THR A 119 17.45 -3.25 6.56
CA THR A 119 17.80 -4.68 6.44
C THR A 119 19.11 -4.94 5.69
N GLU A 120 19.29 -4.33 4.53
CA GLU A 120 20.42 -4.56 3.60
C GLU A 120 21.43 -3.39 3.59
N GLY A 121 21.07 -2.25 4.18
CA GLY A 121 21.94 -1.08 4.34
C GLY A 121 21.74 0.01 3.28
N VAL A 122 22.56 1.06 3.37
CA VAL A 122 22.37 2.30 2.59
C VAL A 122 22.68 2.12 1.10
N GLU A 123 23.61 1.22 0.76
CA GLU A 123 24.04 1.00 -0.63
C GLU A 123 22.93 0.34 -1.48
N ALA A 124 22.28 -0.69 -0.95
CA ALA A 124 21.15 -1.36 -1.61
C ALA A 124 19.98 -0.38 -1.85
N ALA A 125 19.65 0.41 -0.83
CA ALA A 125 18.61 1.43 -0.91
C ALA A 125 18.91 2.50 -1.97
N ARG A 126 20.18 2.95 -2.06
CA ARG A 126 20.62 3.88 -3.10
C ARG A 126 20.51 3.29 -4.49
N ASN A 127 21.04 2.08 -4.71
CA ASN A 127 21.01 1.44 -6.02
C ASN A 127 19.58 1.30 -6.55
N PHE A 128 18.64 0.85 -5.69
CA PHE A 128 17.23 0.76 -6.05
C PHE A 128 16.63 2.13 -6.41
N HIS A 129 16.91 3.16 -5.59
CA HIS A 129 16.44 4.52 -5.85
C HIS A 129 16.97 5.09 -7.18
N TYR A 130 18.27 4.92 -7.45
CA TYR A 130 18.87 5.36 -8.71
C TYR A 130 18.26 4.64 -9.91
N HIS A 131 18.05 3.33 -9.80
CA HIS A 131 17.43 2.55 -10.88
C HIS A 131 16.00 3.03 -11.18
N TYR A 132 15.19 3.23 -10.14
CA TYR A 132 13.84 3.77 -10.28
C TYR A 132 13.82 5.18 -10.90
N PHE A 133 14.70 6.06 -10.43
CA PHE A 133 14.81 7.42 -10.95
C PHE A 133 15.19 7.46 -12.43
N ILE A 134 16.18 6.65 -12.84
CA ILE A 134 16.59 6.55 -14.25
C ILE A 134 15.44 6.02 -15.09
N PHE A 135 14.75 4.97 -14.63
CA PHE A 135 13.61 4.41 -15.35
C PHE A 135 12.49 5.44 -15.55
N SER A 136 12.14 6.17 -14.49
CA SER A 136 11.15 7.26 -14.54
C SER A 136 11.54 8.34 -15.56
N GLN A 137 12.81 8.79 -15.54
CA GLN A 137 13.28 9.81 -16.48
C GLN A 137 13.28 9.32 -17.94
N VAL A 138 13.68 8.07 -18.18
CA VAL A 138 13.66 7.47 -19.52
C VAL A 138 12.22 7.34 -20.01
N ALA A 139 11.30 6.84 -19.18
CA ALA A 139 9.89 6.73 -19.53
C ALA A 139 9.27 8.10 -19.84
N HIS A 140 9.56 9.13 -19.03
CA HIS A 140 9.12 10.50 -19.30
C HIS A 140 9.60 11.00 -20.68
N ASN A 141 10.87 10.77 -21.01
CA ASN A 141 11.44 11.18 -22.31
C ASN A 141 10.79 10.44 -23.49
N VAL A 142 10.44 9.16 -23.31
CA VAL A 142 9.74 8.35 -24.33
C VAL A 142 8.33 8.88 -24.55
N PHE A 143 7.60 9.19 -23.48
CA PHE A 143 6.26 9.77 -23.59
C PHE A 143 6.29 11.15 -24.25
N GLU A 144 7.21 12.03 -23.89
CA GLU A 144 7.35 13.34 -24.55
C GLU A 144 7.70 13.21 -26.05
N ALA A 145 8.48 12.21 -26.42
CA ALA A 145 8.76 11.92 -27.83
C ALA A 145 7.53 11.41 -28.58
N GLY A 146 6.74 10.53 -27.96
CA GLY A 146 5.50 10.00 -28.55
C GLY A 146 4.40 11.05 -28.65
N LEU A 147 4.33 11.96 -27.67
CA LEU A 147 3.33 13.02 -27.66
C LEU A 147 3.37 13.85 -28.94
N LYS A 148 4.56 14.16 -29.47
CA LYS A 148 4.73 14.92 -30.73
C LYS A 148 3.98 14.31 -31.93
N ARG A 149 3.73 12.99 -31.91
CA ARG A 149 3.06 12.26 -32.99
C ARG A 149 1.61 11.91 -32.68
N PHE A 150 1.28 11.73 -31.40
CA PHE A 150 -0.03 11.25 -30.93
C PHE A 150 -0.83 12.30 -30.13
N MET A 151 -0.56 13.61 -30.31
CA MET A 151 -1.28 14.72 -29.66
C MET A 151 -2.81 14.68 -29.81
N HIS A 152 -3.32 14.01 -30.84
CA HIS A 152 -4.75 13.99 -31.20
C HIS A 152 -5.46 12.73 -30.71
N GLU A 153 -4.74 11.80 -30.08
CA GLU A 153 -5.31 10.55 -29.56
C GLU A 153 -5.55 10.71 -28.05
N PRO A 154 -6.80 10.87 -27.60
CA PRO A 154 -7.10 11.05 -26.18
C PRO A 154 -6.63 9.86 -25.34
N GLY A 155 -6.70 8.63 -25.87
CA GLY A 155 -6.22 7.43 -25.18
C GLY A 155 -4.72 7.49 -24.82
N TYR A 156 -3.88 8.04 -25.70
CA TYR A 156 -2.45 8.19 -25.41
C TYR A 156 -2.18 9.20 -24.29
N ILE A 157 -2.94 10.29 -24.27
CA ILE A 157 -2.82 11.35 -23.27
C ILE A 157 -3.22 10.82 -21.90
N LEU A 158 -4.26 10.00 -21.83
CA LEU A 158 -4.71 9.36 -20.58
C LEU A 158 -3.67 8.40 -20.01
N GLU A 159 -3.08 7.54 -20.83
CA GLU A 159 -2.01 6.64 -20.37
C GLU A 159 -0.78 7.42 -19.87
N TYR A 160 -0.45 8.54 -20.52
CA TYR A 160 0.63 9.40 -20.04
C TYR A 160 0.26 10.14 -18.74
N ALA A 161 -0.98 10.60 -18.61
CA ALA A 161 -1.48 11.21 -17.38
C ALA A 161 -1.47 10.21 -16.22
N ASP A 162 -1.88 8.96 -16.45
CA ASP A 162 -1.82 7.88 -15.47
C ASP A 162 -0.37 7.56 -15.06
N PHE A 163 0.57 7.57 -16.00
CA PHE A 163 1.99 7.45 -15.69
C PHE A 163 2.50 8.59 -14.78
N LEU A 164 2.17 9.84 -15.12
CA LEU A 164 2.59 11.00 -14.33
C LEU A 164 1.89 11.03 -12.95
N SER A 165 0.64 10.57 -12.86
CA SER A 165 -0.12 10.42 -11.62
C SER A 165 0.58 9.45 -10.66
N ARG A 166 1.09 8.32 -11.16
CA ARG A 166 1.87 7.36 -10.35
C ARG A 166 3.18 7.94 -9.82
N LEU A 167 3.79 8.87 -10.58
CA LEU A 167 4.98 9.61 -10.15
C LEU A 167 4.66 10.75 -9.17
N ASN A 168 3.38 11.05 -8.96
CA ASN A 168 2.91 12.17 -8.15
C ASN A 168 3.46 13.52 -8.65
N ASP A 169 3.50 13.69 -9.98
CA ASP A 169 4.00 14.90 -10.66
C ASP A 169 2.84 15.77 -11.19
N ASP A 170 2.12 16.40 -10.25
CA ASP A 170 0.96 17.25 -10.57
C ASP A 170 1.26 18.40 -11.54
N ARG A 171 2.50 18.90 -11.54
CA ARG A 171 2.90 20.02 -12.40
C ARG A 171 2.89 19.61 -13.86
N ASN A 172 3.51 18.47 -14.16
CA ASN A 172 3.56 17.94 -15.52
C ASN A 172 2.20 17.41 -15.97
N ILE A 173 1.39 16.85 -15.07
CA ILE A 173 -0.01 16.45 -15.37
C ILE A 173 -0.82 17.65 -15.85
N ARG A 174 -0.75 18.78 -15.13
CA ARG A 174 -1.46 20.01 -15.52
C ARG A 174 -0.99 20.55 -16.87
N ALA A 175 0.33 20.63 -17.06
CA ALA A 175 0.90 21.09 -18.33
C ALA A 175 0.50 20.19 -19.51
N LEU A 176 0.40 18.88 -19.28
CA LEU A 176 -0.08 17.92 -20.28
C LEU A 176 -1.53 18.19 -20.68
N PHE A 177 -2.42 18.37 -19.69
CA PHE A 177 -3.83 18.68 -19.96
C PHE A 177 -4.01 20.02 -20.66
N GLU A 178 -3.30 21.07 -20.24
CA GLU A 178 -3.34 22.38 -20.89
C GLU A 178 -2.91 22.29 -22.36
N ARG A 179 -1.83 21.55 -22.64
CA ARG A 179 -1.35 21.31 -24.01
C ARG A 179 -2.38 20.53 -24.83
N ALA A 180 -2.94 19.46 -24.28
CA ALA A 180 -3.96 18.64 -24.95
C ALA A 180 -5.23 19.43 -25.30
N LEU A 181 -5.74 20.23 -24.36
CA LEU A 181 -6.93 21.06 -24.57
C LEU A 181 -6.71 22.16 -25.61
N SER A 182 -5.47 22.63 -25.78
CA SER A 182 -5.13 23.60 -26.83
C SER A 182 -5.07 23.00 -28.24
N SER A 183 -4.83 21.68 -28.35
CA SER A 183 -4.65 20.99 -29.63
C SER A 183 -5.86 20.19 -30.10
N LEU A 184 -6.74 19.75 -29.20
CA LEU A 184 -7.87 18.89 -29.53
C LEU A 184 -9.13 19.70 -29.96
N PRO A 185 -9.92 19.20 -30.93
CA PRO A 185 -11.20 19.79 -31.28
C PRO A 185 -12.22 19.66 -30.14
N PRO A 186 -13.24 20.54 -30.07
CA PRO A 186 -14.14 20.64 -28.92
C PRO A 186 -14.96 19.36 -28.62
N ASP A 187 -15.17 18.48 -29.61
CA ASP A 187 -15.98 17.26 -29.48
C ASP A 187 -15.25 16.14 -28.69
N GLU A 188 -13.93 15.97 -28.90
CA GLU A 188 -13.08 15.02 -28.16
C GLU A 188 -12.52 15.63 -26.86
N SER A 189 -12.56 16.96 -26.74
CA SER A 189 -12.08 17.67 -25.56
C SER A 189 -12.92 17.41 -24.31
N VAL A 190 -14.17 16.96 -24.45
CA VAL A 190 -15.09 16.74 -23.32
C VAL A 190 -14.63 15.56 -22.45
N GLU A 191 -14.12 14.49 -23.05
CA GLU A 191 -13.57 13.34 -22.31
C GLU A 191 -12.30 13.71 -21.57
N VAL A 192 -11.41 14.47 -22.21
CA VAL A 192 -10.17 14.97 -21.58
C VAL A 192 -10.46 16.02 -20.50
N GLN A 193 -11.45 16.89 -20.69
CA GLN A 193 -11.89 17.87 -19.67
C GLN A 193 -12.54 17.19 -18.47
N SER A 194 -13.44 16.23 -18.70
CA SER A 194 -14.08 15.49 -17.61
C SER A 194 -13.05 14.68 -16.82
N LEU A 195 -12.09 14.05 -17.49
CA LEU A 195 -11.02 13.30 -16.83
C LEU A 195 -9.98 14.21 -16.13
N SER A 196 -9.67 15.40 -16.65
CA SER A 196 -8.85 16.41 -15.97
C SER A 196 -9.44 16.84 -14.62
N PHE A 197 -10.77 16.91 -14.50
CA PHE A 197 -11.47 17.17 -13.24
C PHE A 197 -11.51 15.95 -12.29
N ILE A 198 -11.47 14.73 -12.85
CA ILE A 198 -11.68 13.47 -12.12
C ILE A 198 -10.35 12.85 -11.65
N LEU A 199 -9.26 12.95 -12.42
CA LEU A 199 -7.95 12.36 -12.09
C LEU A 199 -7.34 12.90 -10.79
N PRO A 200 -7.39 14.21 -10.48
CA PRO A 200 -7.01 14.71 -9.16
C PRO A 200 -7.90 14.15 -8.05
N CYS A 201 -9.18 13.87 -8.34
CA CYS A 201 -10.13 13.31 -7.38
C CYS A 201 -9.92 11.80 -7.15
N PHE A 202 -9.48 11.03 -8.15
CA PHE A 202 -9.16 9.60 -7.99
C PHE A 202 -7.83 9.36 -7.27
N GLY A 203 -6.88 10.30 -7.34
CA GLY A 203 -5.62 10.24 -6.58
C GLY A 203 -5.69 10.74 -5.13
N LEU A 204 -6.80 11.39 -4.72
CA LEU A 204 -6.93 12.01 -3.39
C LEU A 204 -7.95 11.34 -2.45
N ASN A 205 -8.66 10.29 -2.89
CA ASN A 205 -9.61 9.57 -2.01
C ASN A 205 -8.96 8.54 -1.06
N SER A 206 -7.65 8.61 -0.79
CA SER A 206 -6.98 7.79 0.22
C SER A 206 -6.53 8.56 1.46
N ILE A 207 -6.88 9.84 1.61
CA ILE A 207 -6.66 10.58 2.87
C ILE A 207 -7.85 11.51 3.16
N SER A 208 -8.87 10.97 3.80
CA SER A 208 -9.72 11.68 4.77
C SER A 208 -10.13 10.73 5.87
#